data_AF-A0A9D6DJ86-F1
#
_entry.id   AF-A0A9D6DJ86-F1
#
_cell.length_a   1.000
_cell.length_b   1.000
_cell.length_c   1.000
_cell.angle_alpha   90.00
_cell.angle_beta   90.00
_cell.angle_gamma   90.00
#
_symmetry.space_group_name_H-M   'P 1'
#
loop_
_entity.id
_entity.type
_entity.pdbx_description
1 polymer ?
#
loop_
_entity_poly.entity_id
_entity_poly.type
_entity_poly.pdbx_seq_one_letter_code
_entity_poly.pdbx_strand_id
1 'polypeptide(L)'
;VKLTTPAQSYDELESMVANAEEVLRRLEIPCRVVLLCAGDMGFAAAKTYDLEAWLPGQDTYREISSCSNCETFQARRAALRYRPAGGGKADYLHTLNGSGLAVGRTLIAVLENHQNADGTVTIPAALRPYMDGLERLTPAR
;
A
#
# COMPACT_ATOMS: atom_id res chain seq x y z
N VAL A 1 8.24 -0.98 4.55
CA VAL A 1 9.13 -2.17 4.60
C VAL A 1 9.14 -2.71 6.02
N LYS A 2 9.06 -4.03 6.22
CA LYS A 2 9.18 -4.69 7.52
C LYS A 2 10.24 -5.79 7.47
N LEU A 3 10.98 -5.97 8.55
CA LEU A 3 11.90 -7.09 8.79
C LEU A 3 11.38 -7.82 10.01
N THR A 4 11.06 -9.11 9.86
CA THR A 4 10.29 -9.84 10.88
C THR A 4 10.86 -11.22 11.10
N THR A 5 10.45 -11.86 12.19
CA THR A 5 10.71 -13.29 12.36
C THR A 5 9.83 -14.10 11.41
N PRO A 6 10.24 -15.32 11.01
CA PRO A 6 9.40 -16.18 10.18
C PRO A 6 7.98 -16.37 10.71
N ALA A 7 7.87 -16.59 12.03
CA ALA A 7 6.61 -16.85 12.73
C ALA A 7 5.60 -15.70 12.65
N GLN A 8 6.06 -14.45 12.52
CA GLN A 8 5.20 -13.27 12.49
C GLN A 8 4.90 -12.77 11.07
N SER A 9 5.64 -13.26 10.07
CA SER A 9 5.67 -12.62 8.75
C SER A 9 4.31 -12.54 8.05
N TYR A 10 3.43 -13.53 8.19
CA TYR A 10 2.10 -13.48 7.58
C TYR A 10 1.14 -12.54 8.31
N ASP A 11 1.15 -12.52 9.64
CA ASP A 11 0.36 -11.53 10.41
C ASP A 11 0.82 -10.10 10.10
N GLU A 12 2.14 -9.93 9.91
CA GLU A 12 2.74 -8.64 9.54
C GLU A 12 2.38 -8.22 8.11
N LEU A 13 2.09 -9.16 7.21
CA LEU A 13 1.55 -8.89 5.88
C LEU A 13 0.13 -8.36 5.99
N GLU A 14 -0.75 -9.02 6.75
CA GLU A 14 -2.14 -8.57 6.94
C GLU A 14 -2.18 -7.18 7.61
N SER A 15 -1.32 -6.93 8.60
CA SER A 15 -1.14 -5.58 9.18
C SER A 15 -0.63 -4.56 8.16
N MET A 16 0.25 -4.95 7.23
CA MET A 16 0.76 -4.04 6.19
C MET A 16 -0.32 -3.66 5.19
N VAL A 17 -1.17 -4.62 4.79
CA VAL A 17 -2.34 -4.39 3.95
C VAL A 17 -3.30 -3.42 4.64
N ALA A 18 -3.64 -3.69 5.91
CA ALA A 18 -4.52 -2.81 6.69
C ALA A 18 -3.97 -1.37 6.82
N ASN A 19 -2.66 -1.20 6.98
CA ASN A 19 -2.04 0.12 7.00
C ASN A 19 -2.18 0.86 5.66
N ALA A 20 -2.09 0.17 4.53
CA ALA A 20 -2.29 0.76 3.21
C ALA A 20 -3.77 1.09 2.94
N GLU A 21 -4.69 0.20 3.35
CA GLU A 21 -6.13 0.44 3.29
C GLU A 21 -6.55 1.64 4.14
N GLU A 22 -5.96 1.81 5.32
CA GLU A 22 -6.24 2.94 6.21
C GLU A 22 -5.94 4.29 5.55
N VAL A 23 -4.92 4.38 4.70
CA VAL A 23 -4.64 5.58 3.92
C VAL A 23 -5.78 5.85 2.93
N LEU A 24 -6.22 4.84 2.17
CA LEU A 24 -7.33 4.97 1.22
C LEU A 24 -8.64 5.34 1.92
N ARG A 25 -8.91 4.74 3.08
CA ARG A 25 -10.09 5.03 3.91
C ARG A 25 -10.12 6.48 4.38
N ARG A 26 -8.99 7.02 4.85
CA ARG A 26 -8.88 8.43 5.26
C ARG A 26 -9.00 9.42 4.10
N LEU A 27 -8.61 8.99 2.91
CA LEU A 27 -8.77 9.76 1.67
C LEU A 27 -10.15 9.58 1.04
N GLU A 28 -11.01 8.75 1.63
CA GLU A 28 -12.36 8.45 1.15
C GLU A 28 -12.35 7.90 -0.30
N ILE A 29 -11.35 7.07 -0.62
CA ILE A 29 -11.20 6.44 -1.94
C ILE A 29 -11.71 4.99 -1.86
N PRO A 30 -12.77 4.62 -2.60
CA PRO A 30 -13.21 3.24 -2.69
C PRO A 30 -12.08 2.35 -3.22
N CYS A 31 -11.84 1.23 -2.55
CA CYS A 31 -10.83 0.28 -2.96
C CYS A 31 -11.28 -1.16 -2.76
N ARG A 32 -10.56 -2.09 -3.40
CA ARG A 32 -10.67 -3.53 -3.15
C ARG A 32 -9.28 -4.11 -2.93
N VAL A 33 -9.23 -5.19 -2.16
CA VAL A 33 -8.01 -5.98 -1.94
C VAL A 33 -8.10 -7.25 -2.77
N VAL A 34 -7.04 -7.53 -3.53
CA VAL A 34 -6.95 -8.69 -4.42
C VAL A 34 -5.75 -9.53 -4.00
N LEU A 35 -5.96 -10.81 -3.72
CA LEU A 35 -4.88 -11.78 -3.57
C LEU A 35 -4.41 -12.20 -4.97
N LEU A 36 -3.14 -11.96 -5.29
CA LEU A 36 -2.61 -12.32 -6.61
C LEU A 36 -2.49 -13.83 -6.79
N CYS A 37 -2.80 -14.31 -7.99
CA CYS A 37 -2.59 -15.71 -8.34
C CYS A 37 -1.09 -15.98 -8.60
N ALA A 38 -0.69 -17.25 -8.58
CA ALA A 38 0.73 -17.62 -8.72
C ALA A 38 1.40 -17.09 -9.99
N GLY A 39 0.66 -16.96 -11.10
CA GLY A 39 1.19 -16.46 -12.38
C GLY A 39 1.40 -14.95 -12.44
N ASP A 40 0.81 -14.20 -11.50
CA ASP A 40 0.83 -12.73 -11.46
C ASP A 40 1.69 -12.18 -10.31
N MET A 41 2.22 -13.07 -9.45
CA MET A 41 3.10 -12.66 -8.36
C MET A 41 4.47 -12.20 -8.87
N GLY A 42 4.99 -11.15 -8.24
CA GLY A 42 6.34 -10.64 -8.52
C GLY A 42 7.44 -11.63 -8.13
N PHE A 43 8.58 -11.54 -8.81
CA PHE A 43 9.71 -12.49 -8.72
C PHE A 43 10.17 -12.87 -7.31
N ALA A 44 10.11 -11.94 -6.35
CA ALA A 44 10.61 -12.15 -4.99
C ALA A 44 9.52 -12.50 -3.97
N ALA A 45 8.25 -12.47 -4.36
CA ALA A 45 7.13 -12.62 -3.44
C ALA A 45 6.72 -14.09 -3.28
N ALA A 46 6.38 -14.48 -2.05
CA ALA A 46 5.73 -15.74 -1.73
C ALA A 46 4.21 -15.58 -1.63
N LYS A 47 3.74 -14.39 -1.23
CA LYS A 47 2.33 -13.99 -1.20
C LYS A 47 2.22 -12.47 -1.40
N THR A 48 1.31 -12.03 -2.26
CA THR A 48 1.08 -10.61 -2.55
C THR A 48 -0.40 -10.27 -2.53
N TYR A 49 -0.73 -9.16 -1.90
CA TYR A 49 -2.02 -8.49 -2.06
C TYR A 49 -1.83 -7.18 -2.80
N ASP A 50 -2.66 -6.95 -3.81
CA ASP A 50 -2.79 -5.65 -4.43
C ASP A 50 -4.02 -4.93 -3.89
N LEU A 51 -3.84 -3.66 -3.56
CA LEU A 51 -4.94 -2.75 -3.32
C LEU A 51 -5.20 -2.01 -4.61
N GLU A 52 -6.44 -2.02 -5.05
CA GLU A 52 -6.85 -1.33 -6.26
C GLU A 52 -7.86 -0.24 -5.90
N ALA A 53 -7.59 0.99 -6.31
CA ALA A 53 -8.48 2.14 -6.11
C ALA A 53 -9.44 2.30 -7.30
N TRP A 54 -10.66 2.71 -7.00
CA TRP A 54 -11.65 3.03 -8.03
C TRP A 54 -11.25 4.30 -8.80
N LEU A 55 -11.23 4.23 -10.13
CA LEU A 55 -11.00 5.37 -11.02
C LEU A 55 -12.24 5.59 -11.90
N PRO A 56 -13.11 6.57 -11.55
CA PRO A 56 -14.32 6.88 -12.31
C PRO A 56 -14.08 7.14 -13.80
N GLY A 57 -12.98 7.81 -14.17
CA GLY A 57 -12.67 8.12 -15.57
C GLY A 57 -12.34 6.88 -16.41
N GLN A 58 -12.04 5.76 -15.78
CA GLN A 58 -11.74 4.48 -16.44
C GLN A 58 -12.80 3.39 -16.15
N ASP A 59 -13.81 3.71 -15.34
CA ASP A 59 -14.87 2.78 -14.91
C ASP A 59 -14.32 1.43 -14.39
N THR A 60 -13.23 1.48 -13.61
CA THR A 60 -12.58 0.28 -13.10
C THR A 60 -11.71 0.54 -11.87
N TYR A 61 -11.30 -0.55 -11.22
CA TYR A 61 -10.30 -0.54 -10.16
C TYR A 61 -8.89 -0.65 -10.77
N ARG A 62 -7.94 0.17 -10.28
CA ARG A 62 -6.53 0.14 -10.70
C ARG A 62 -5.61 0.02 -9.51
N GLU A 63 -4.56 -0.79 -9.65
CA GLU A 63 -3.53 -0.98 -8.63
C GLU A 63 -2.99 0.37 -8.11
N ILE A 64 -3.01 0.55 -6.79
CA ILE A 64 -2.48 1.73 -6.08
C ILE A 64 -1.46 1.36 -5.00
N SER A 65 -1.47 0.09 -4.58
CA SER A 65 -0.47 -0.51 -3.72
C SER A 65 -0.31 -2.00 -4.04
N SER A 66 0.90 -2.51 -3.81
CA SER A 66 1.20 -3.94 -3.80
C SER A 66 1.97 -4.24 -2.52
N CYS A 67 1.45 -5.17 -1.71
CA CYS A 67 1.97 -5.56 -0.40
C CYS A 67 2.37 -7.03 -0.43
N SER A 68 3.65 -7.32 -0.20
CA SER A 68 4.23 -8.65 -0.40
C SER A 68 5.00 -9.16 0.81
N ASN A 69 4.82 -10.45 1.11
CA ASN A 69 5.73 -11.23 1.96
C ASN A 69 6.72 -11.98 1.05
N CYS A 70 8.02 -11.74 1.25
CA CYS A 70 9.09 -12.36 0.47
C CYS A 70 9.76 -13.53 1.21
N GLU A 71 9.26 -13.88 2.39
CA GLU A 71 9.86 -14.85 3.31
C GLU A 71 11.39 -14.66 3.40
N THR A 72 12.17 -15.74 3.29
CA THR A 72 13.63 -15.70 3.32
C THR A 72 14.26 -15.34 1.97
N PHE A 73 13.51 -15.11 0.90
CA PHE A 73 14.06 -14.97 -0.46
C PHE A 73 15.09 -13.83 -0.56
N GLN A 74 14.70 -12.63 -0.14
CA GLN A 74 15.58 -11.46 -0.15
C GLN A 74 16.64 -11.60 0.95
N ALA A 75 16.27 -12.09 2.13
CA ALA A 75 17.17 -12.27 3.26
C ALA A 75 18.35 -13.21 2.94
N ARG A 76 18.11 -14.30 2.19
CA ARG A 76 19.16 -15.22 1.75
C ARG A 76 20.15 -14.54 0.80
N ARG A 77 19.65 -13.76 -0.16
CA ARG A 77 20.46 -13.06 -1.16
C ARG A 77 21.29 -11.93 -0.55
N ALA A 78 20.76 -11.25 0.47
CA ALA A 78 21.43 -10.17 1.18
C ALA A 78 22.14 -10.62 2.48
N ALA A 79 22.19 -11.93 2.75
CA ALA A 79 22.76 -12.50 3.97
C ALA A 79 22.20 -11.91 5.29
N LEU A 80 20.93 -11.53 5.31
CA LEU A 80 20.26 -10.94 6.46
C LEU A 80 19.80 -12.01 7.45
N ARG A 81 20.37 -12.02 8.65
CA ARG A 81 20.06 -12.99 9.71
C ARG A 81 19.73 -12.30 11.02
N TYR A 82 18.96 -12.97 11.85
CA TYR A 82 18.69 -12.58 13.23
C TYR A 82 19.14 -13.69 14.19
N ARG A 83 19.34 -13.34 15.46
CA ARG A 83 19.50 -14.32 16.54
C ARG A 83 18.22 -14.34 17.38
N PRO A 84 17.61 -15.50 17.64
CA PRO A 84 16.45 -15.58 18.53
C PRO A 84 16.78 -15.06 19.93
N ALA A 85 15.82 -14.42 20.59
CA ALA A 85 16.00 -13.82 21.92
C ALA A 85 16.37 -14.86 23.00
N GLY A 86 15.97 -16.12 22.84
CA GLY A 86 16.37 -17.24 23.70
C GLY A 86 17.76 -17.82 23.41
N GLY A 87 18.54 -17.18 22.55
CA GLY A 87 19.82 -17.69 22.06
C GLY A 87 19.66 -18.70 20.91
N GLY A 88 20.77 -19.32 20.51
CA GLY A 88 20.81 -20.30 19.43
C GLY A 88 21.52 -19.81 18.16
N LYS A 89 21.42 -20.63 17.10
CA LYS A 89 22.02 -20.36 15.80
C LYS A 89 21.31 -19.19 15.13
N ALA A 90 22.08 -18.32 14.48
CA ALA A 90 21.50 -17.27 13.66
C ALA A 90 20.73 -17.88 12.48
N ASP A 91 19.54 -17.36 12.21
CA ASP A 91 18.66 -17.81 11.13
C ASP A 91 18.25 -16.64 10.24
N TYR A 92 17.75 -16.91 9.04
CA TYR A 92 17.28 -15.89 8.11
C TYR A 92 15.97 -15.27 8.59
N LEU A 93 15.91 -13.94 8.56
CA LEU A 93 14.67 -13.20 8.82
C LEU A 93 13.74 -13.26 7.60
N HIS A 94 12.48 -12.87 7.79
CA HIS A 94 11.55 -12.63 6.70
C HIS A 94 11.51 -11.14 6.33
N THR A 95 11.36 -10.84 5.04
CA THR A 95 11.24 -9.47 4.54
C THR A 95 9.87 -9.22 3.95
N LEU A 96 9.32 -8.03 4.21
CA LEU A 96 8.07 -7.58 3.62
C LEU A 96 8.21 -6.17 3.07
N ASN A 97 7.53 -5.90 1.98
CA ASN A 97 7.47 -4.59 1.36
C ASN A 97 6.06 -4.30 0.86
N GLY A 98 5.68 -3.02 0.88
CA GLY A 98 4.35 -2.59 0.54
C GLY A 98 4.31 -1.08 0.31
N SER A 99 3.58 -0.66 -0.72
CA SER A 99 3.31 0.75 -0.99
C SER A 99 2.24 1.28 -0.02
N GLY A 100 2.39 2.51 0.47
CA GLY A 100 1.41 3.10 1.41
C GLY A 100 1.19 4.59 1.17
N LEU A 101 1.05 5.08 -0.05
CA LEU A 101 0.65 4.43 -1.31
C LEU A 101 1.59 4.88 -2.46
N ALA A 102 1.30 4.50 -3.71
CA ALA A 102 1.92 5.13 -4.86
C ALA A 102 1.36 6.55 -5.08
N VAL A 103 2.05 7.58 -4.55
CA VAL A 103 1.57 8.98 -4.47
C VAL A 103 0.99 9.52 -5.78
N GLY A 104 1.65 9.28 -6.92
CA GLY A 104 1.16 9.76 -8.22
C GLY A 104 -0.20 9.15 -8.62
N ARG A 105 -0.41 7.85 -8.35
CA ARG A 105 -1.69 7.18 -8.58
C ARG A 105 -2.76 7.66 -7.59
N THR A 106 -2.35 7.92 -6.34
CA THR A 106 -3.23 8.51 -5.32
C THR A 106 -3.72 9.89 -5.71
N LEU A 107 -2.87 10.74 -6.30
CA LEU A 107 -3.28 12.04 -6.81
C LEU A 107 -4.40 11.91 -7.85
N ILE A 108 -4.24 11.00 -8.83
CA ILE A 108 -5.27 10.74 -9.86
C ILE A 108 -6.58 10.31 -9.19
N ALA A 109 -6.51 9.34 -8.27
CA ALA A 109 -7.69 8.86 -7.56
C ALA A 109 -8.38 9.96 -6.74
N VAL A 110 -7.64 10.85 -6.08
CA VAL A 110 -8.21 12.01 -5.37
C VAL A 110 -8.91 12.95 -6.34
N LEU A 111 -8.24 13.34 -7.44
CA LEU A 111 -8.81 14.27 -8.42
C LEU A 111 -10.10 13.73 -9.05
N GLU A 112 -10.13 12.44 -9.41
CA GLU A 112 -11.31 11.86 -10.06
C GLU A 112 -12.47 11.58 -9.10
N ASN A 113 -12.20 11.07 -7.89
CA ASN A 113 -13.27 10.71 -6.93
C ASN A 113 -13.86 11.92 -6.20
N HIS A 114 -13.11 13.03 -6.11
CA HIS A 114 -13.55 14.25 -5.41
C HIS A 114 -13.85 15.42 -6.35
N GLN A 115 -14.01 15.17 -7.66
CA GLN A 115 -14.40 16.20 -8.62
C GLN A 115 -15.82 16.70 -8.39
N ASN A 116 -16.03 17.98 -8.63
CA ASN A 116 -17.33 18.64 -8.62
C ASN A 116 -17.75 19.02 -10.05
N ALA A 117 -19.05 19.21 -10.28
CA ALA A 117 -19.59 19.54 -11.60
C ALA A 117 -19.05 20.86 -12.20
N ASP A 118 -18.54 21.77 -11.37
CA ASP A 118 -17.93 23.04 -11.77
C ASP A 118 -16.43 22.92 -12.12
N GLY A 119 -15.88 21.71 -12.14
CA GLY A 119 -14.46 21.44 -12.41
C GLY A 119 -13.53 21.69 -11.23
N THR A 120 -14.07 22.04 -10.05
CA THR A 120 -13.29 22.10 -8.81
C THR A 120 -13.11 20.70 -8.22
N VAL A 121 -12.13 20.53 -7.33
CA VAL A 121 -11.93 19.25 -6.61
C VAL A 121 -12.04 19.51 -5.11
N THR A 122 -12.91 18.78 -4.43
CA THR A 122 -13.02 18.80 -2.97
C THR A 122 -11.78 18.15 -2.35
N ILE A 123 -11.16 18.79 -1.38
CA ILE A 123 -9.97 18.25 -0.71
C ILE A 123 -10.43 17.33 0.43
N PRO A 124 -10.03 16.04 0.44
CA PRO A 124 -10.33 15.11 1.52
C PRO A 124 -9.96 15.69 2.89
N ALA A 125 -10.80 15.49 3.90
CA ALA A 125 -10.60 16.08 5.22
C ALA A 125 -9.21 15.78 5.82
N ALA A 126 -8.69 14.57 5.58
CA ALA A 126 -7.37 14.14 6.04
C ALA A 126 -6.20 14.94 5.43
N LEU A 127 -6.38 15.58 4.27
CA LEU A 127 -5.35 16.36 3.60
C LEU A 127 -5.35 17.85 3.98
N ARG A 128 -6.48 18.39 4.42
CA ARG A 128 -6.63 19.83 4.72
C ARG A 128 -5.59 20.39 5.70
N PRO A 129 -5.18 19.68 6.78
CA PRO A 129 -4.12 20.15 7.67
C PRO A 129 -2.75 20.31 7.00
N TYR A 130 -2.52 19.63 5.87
CA TYR A 130 -1.30 19.72 5.07
C TYR A 130 -1.40 20.75 3.95
N MET A 131 -2.53 21.45 3.83
CA MET A 131 -2.83 22.40 2.76
C MET A 131 -3.36 23.73 3.33
N ASP A 132 -2.88 24.14 4.51
CA ASP A 132 -3.29 25.38 5.21
C ASP A 132 -4.82 25.52 5.38
N GLY A 133 -5.51 24.39 5.56
CA GLY A 133 -6.96 24.36 5.71
C GLY A 133 -7.74 24.52 4.40
N LEU A 134 -7.08 24.51 3.24
CA LEU A 134 -7.74 24.58 1.94
C LEU A 134 -8.72 23.40 1.79
N GLU A 135 -9.96 23.71 1.42
CA GLU A 135 -11.03 22.71 1.29
C GLU A 135 -11.33 22.33 -0.16
N ARG A 136 -10.84 23.12 -1.12
CA ARG A 136 -11.17 22.97 -2.54
C ARG A 136 -10.03 23.46 -3.43
N LEU A 137 -9.68 22.67 -4.44
CA LEU A 137 -8.85 23.10 -5.56
C LEU A 137 -9.73 23.73 -6.64
N THR A 138 -9.31 24.89 -7.15
CA THR A 138 -9.98 25.60 -8.23
C THR A 138 -9.11 25.59 -9.50
N PRO A 139 -9.72 25.57 -10.70
CA PRO A 139 -8.97 25.71 -11.94
C PRO A 139 -8.16 27.02 -11.95
N ALA A 140 -6.91 26.94 -12.41
CA ALA A 140 -6.13 28.14 -12.70
C ALA A 140 -6.85 28.94 -13.80
N ARG A 141 -7.01 30.24 -13.57
CA ARG A 141 -7.57 31.17 -14.56
C ARG A 141 -6.60 31.43 -15.71
#